data_AF-A0A3D4IS32-F1
#
_entry.id   AF-A0A3D4IS32-F1
#
_cell.length_a   1.000
_cell.length_b   1.000
_cell.length_c   1.000
_cell.angle_alpha   90.00
_cell.angle_beta   90.00
_cell.angle_gamma   90.00
#
_symmetry.space_group_name_H-M   'P 1'
#
loop_
_entity.id
_entity.type
_entity.pdbx_description
1 polymer ?
#
loop_
_entity_poly.entity_id
_entity_poly.type
_entity_poly.pdbx_seq_one_letter_code
_entity_poly.pdbx_strand_id
1 'polypeptide(L)'
;GAINDLDKLRLRSELPLISDTSPGINKEEILLLIERERRSELFTENHRWYDLIRTGQADVVMAAVKTSWQATDILFPLPESELLINPLLQPQNPGY
;
A
#
# COMPACT_ATOMS: atom_id res chain seq x y z
N GLY A 1 -18.69 10.67 0.90
CA GLY A 1 -18.24 10.49 -0.50
C GLY A 1 -16.77 10.84 -0.54
N ALA A 2 -15.98 10.23 -1.42
CA ALA A 2 -14.51 10.24 -1.32
C ALA A 2 -13.89 11.64 -1.11
N ILE A 3 -14.34 12.65 -1.85
CA ILE A 3 -13.88 14.05 -1.69
C ILE A 3 -14.12 14.54 -0.26
N ASN A 4 -15.36 14.46 0.24
CA ASN A 4 -15.70 14.94 1.58
C ASN A 4 -14.91 14.23 2.69
N ASP A 5 -14.56 12.96 2.50
CA ASP A 5 -13.83 12.18 3.51
C ASP A 5 -12.33 12.54 3.51
N LEU A 6 -11.72 12.77 2.35
CA LEU A 6 -10.37 13.33 2.27
C LEU A 6 -10.32 14.78 2.75
N ASP A 7 -11.29 15.60 2.38
CA ASP A 7 -11.34 17.01 2.75
C ASP A 7 -11.40 17.23 4.28
N LYS A 8 -11.98 16.29 5.04
CA LYS A 8 -11.90 16.31 6.51
C LYS A 8 -10.46 16.20 7.02
N LEU A 9 -9.67 15.30 6.45
CA LEU A 9 -8.26 15.11 6.81
C LEU A 9 -7.44 16.33 6.38
N ARG A 10 -7.67 16.79 5.15
CA ARG A 10 -6.96 17.93 4.57
C ARG A 10 -7.24 19.21 5.34
N LEU A 11 -8.49 19.48 5.71
CA LEU A 11 -8.86 20.63 6.54
C LEU A 11 -8.17 20.58 7.90
N ARG A 12 -8.15 19.42 8.56
CA ARG A 12 -7.46 19.23 9.84
C ARG A 12 -5.95 19.46 9.73
N SER A 13 -5.37 19.13 8.57
CA SER A 13 -3.95 19.32 8.26
C SER A 13 -3.67 20.68 7.58
N GLU A 14 -4.62 21.62 7.58
CA GLU A 14 -4.51 22.96 6.97
C GLU A 14 -4.14 22.96 5.47
N LEU A 15 -4.57 21.92 4.75
CA LEU A 15 -4.37 21.78 3.31
C LEU A 15 -5.58 22.27 2.51
N PRO A 16 -5.38 22.81 1.28
CA PRO A 16 -6.48 23.18 0.39
C PRO A 16 -7.42 22.00 0.11
N LEU A 17 -8.72 22.28 0.12
CA LEU A 17 -9.75 21.26 -0.12
C LEU A 17 -9.73 20.83 -1.60
N ILE A 18 -10.00 19.55 -1.83
CA ILE A 18 -10.13 18.99 -3.18
C ILE A 18 -11.38 19.57 -3.85
N SER A 19 -12.46 19.75 -3.08
CA SER A 19 -13.67 20.43 -3.56
C SER A 19 -13.41 21.83 -4.15
N ASP A 20 -12.42 22.56 -3.64
CA ASP A 20 -12.05 23.89 -4.14
C ASP A 20 -11.04 23.82 -5.29
N THR A 21 -10.05 22.93 -5.18
CA THR A 21 -8.90 22.89 -6.10
C THR A 21 -9.13 22.00 -7.32
N SER A 22 -9.98 20.98 -7.22
CA SER A 22 -10.30 20.04 -8.31
C SER A 22 -11.71 19.44 -8.14
N PRO A 23 -12.78 20.24 -8.31
CA PRO A 23 -14.16 19.79 -8.09
C PRO A 23 -14.62 18.68 -9.06
N GLY A 24 -13.96 18.57 -10.23
CA GLY A 24 -14.28 17.60 -11.28
C GLY A 24 -13.33 16.39 -11.34
N ILE A 25 -12.58 16.13 -10.27
CA ILE A 25 -11.59 15.05 -10.22
C ILE A 25 -12.21 13.70 -10.62
N ASN A 26 -11.54 12.98 -11.51
CA ASN A 26 -12.03 11.68 -11.96
C ASN A 26 -11.71 10.56 -10.93
N LYS A 27 -12.23 9.37 -11.20
CA LYS A 27 -12.12 8.23 -10.27
C LYS A 27 -10.66 7.78 -10.09
N GLU A 28 -9.90 7.74 -11.16
CA GLU A 28 -8.52 7.28 -11.16
C GLU A 28 -7.63 8.25 -10.37
N GLU A 29 -7.82 9.55 -10.59
CA GLU A 29 -7.12 10.63 -9.89
C GLU A 29 -7.45 10.64 -8.39
N ILE A 30 -8.72 10.48 -8.01
CA ILE A 30 -9.07 10.48 -6.59
C ILE A 30 -8.54 9.24 -5.87
N LEU A 31 -8.45 8.09 -6.53
CA LEU A 31 -7.83 6.89 -5.95
C LEU A 31 -6.34 7.11 -5.68
N LEU A 32 -5.62 7.78 -6.59
CA LEU A 32 -4.22 8.15 -6.39
C LEU A 32 -4.06 9.16 -5.23
N LEU A 33 -4.96 10.14 -5.11
CA LEU A 33 -4.97 11.05 -3.98
C LEU A 33 -5.23 10.33 -2.65
N ILE A 34 -6.15 9.35 -2.63
CA ILE A 34 -6.39 8.52 -1.43
C ILE A 34 -5.11 7.77 -1.04
N GLU A 35 -4.42 7.15 -2.00
CA GLU A 35 -3.16 6.45 -1.70
C GLU A 35 -2.10 7.40 -1.12
N ARG A 36 -1.97 8.60 -1.71
CA ARG A 36 -1.04 9.63 -1.24
C ARG A 36 -1.38 10.09 0.17
N GLU A 37 -2.65 10.41 0.45
CA GLU A 37 -3.08 10.89 1.76
C GLU A 37 -2.88 9.80 2.82
N ARG A 38 -3.21 8.54 2.53
CA ARG A 38 -2.96 7.41 3.44
C ARG A 38 -1.48 7.23 3.77
N ARG A 39 -0.59 7.42 2.79
CA ARG A 39 0.86 7.35 3.02
C ARG A 39 1.35 8.42 3.98
N SER A 40 0.81 9.64 3.85
CA SER A 40 1.19 10.77 4.71
C SER A 40 0.56 10.67 6.10
N GLU A 41 -0.72 10.36 6.16
CA GLU A 41 -1.50 10.30 7.40
C GLU A 41 -1.07 9.16 8.32
N LEU A 42 -0.86 7.98 7.76
CA LEU A 42 -0.53 6.75 8.49
C LEU A 42 0.98 6.46 8.42
N PHE A 43 1.79 7.52 8.32
CA PHE A 43 3.24 7.38 8.26
C PHE A 43 3.74 6.72 9.54
N THR A 44 4.62 5.72 9.41
CA THR A 44 5.16 4.89 10.51
C THR A 44 4.13 4.02 11.26
N GLU A 45 2.90 3.91 10.76
CA GLU A 45 1.85 3.06 11.36
C GLU A 45 1.67 1.72 10.64
N ASN A 46 2.71 1.23 9.94
CA ASN A 46 2.72 -0.06 9.23
C ASN A 46 1.66 -0.25 8.12
N HIS A 47 0.99 0.81 7.68
CA HIS A 47 -0.02 0.70 6.60
C HIS A 47 0.58 0.63 5.19
N ARG A 48 1.73 1.28 4.96
CA ARG A 48 2.26 1.46 3.59
C ARG A 48 2.50 0.14 2.87
N TRP A 49 3.04 -0.86 3.54
CA TRP A 49 3.33 -2.16 2.94
C TRP A 49 2.06 -2.85 2.44
N TYR A 50 1.06 -2.98 3.32
CA TYR A 50 -0.21 -3.63 2.96
C TYR A 50 -1.01 -2.84 1.92
N ASP A 51 -0.92 -1.50 1.95
CA ASP A 51 -1.51 -0.65 0.92
C ASP A 51 -0.91 -0.94 -0.45
N LEU A 52 0.41 -1.11 -0.55
CA LEU A 52 1.08 -1.43 -1.81
C LEU A 52 0.72 -2.82 -2.34
N ILE A 53 0.65 -3.82 -1.46
CA ILE A 53 0.29 -5.19 -1.85
C ILE A 53 -1.14 -5.22 -2.39
N ARG A 54 -2.11 -4.69 -1.63
CA ARG A 54 -3.53 -4.77 -2.00
C ARG A 54 -3.89 -3.96 -3.24
N THR A 55 -3.10 -2.96 -3.60
CA THR A 55 -3.29 -2.17 -4.83
C THR A 55 -2.44 -2.66 -6.00
N GLY A 56 -1.64 -3.72 -5.81
CA GLY A 56 -0.74 -4.24 -6.84
C GLY A 56 0.41 -3.28 -7.21
N GLN A 57 0.74 -2.34 -6.32
CA GLN A 57 1.78 -1.33 -6.54
C GLN A 57 3.13 -1.71 -5.91
N ALA A 58 3.19 -2.82 -5.17
CA ALA A 58 4.41 -3.26 -4.47
C ALA A 58 5.61 -3.37 -5.42
N ASP A 59 5.48 -4.07 -6.55
CA ASP A 59 6.61 -4.25 -7.48
C ASP A 59 7.11 -2.94 -8.06
N VAL A 60 6.19 -2.09 -8.53
CA VAL A 60 6.52 -0.79 -9.15
C VAL A 60 7.25 0.10 -8.16
N VAL A 61 6.76 0.19 -6.92
CA VAL A 61 7.32 1.09 -5.90
C VAL A 61 8.60 0.52 -5.31
N MET A 62 8.66 -0.78 -5.05
CA MET A 62 9.82 -1.40 -4.39
C MET A 62 11.00 -1.59 -5.34
N ALA A 63 10.77 -1.88 -6.62
CA ALA A 63 11.85 -1.97 -7.61
C ALA A 63 12.64 -0.65 -7.74
N ALA A 64 11.98 0.50 -7.51
CA ALA A 64 12.64 1.80 -7.51
C ALA A 64 13.50 2.06 -6.25
N VAL A 65 13.25 1.35 -5.15
CA VAL A 65 13.91 1.57 -3.85
C VAL A 65 14.95 0.49 -3.54
N LYS A 66 14.66 -0.77 -3.87
CA LYS A 66 15.49 -1.94 -3.58
C LYS A 66 15.88 -2.59 -4.91
N THR A 67 17.13 -2.42 -5.34
CA THR A 67 17.63 -2.97 -6.62
C THR A 67 17.61 -4.49 -6.68
N SER A 68 17.66 -5.17 -5.53
CA SER A 68 17.55 -6.63 -5.43
C SER A 68 16.11 -7.13 -5.30
N TRP A 69 15.11 -6.25 -5.39
CA TRP A 69 13.70 -6.63 -5.30
C TRP A 69 13.35 -7.69 -6.35
N GLN A 70 12.66 -8.74 -5.90
CA GLN A 70 12.02 -9.74 -6.75
C GLN A 70 10.52 -9.72 -6.50
N ALA A 71 9.70 -10.05 -7.50
CA ALA A 71 8.24 -10.16 -7.33
C ALA A 71 7.84 -11.18 -6.26
N THR A 72 8.72 -12.13 -5.95
CA THR A 72 8.57 -13.09 -4.86
C THR A 72 8.69 -12.49 -3.46
N ASP A 73 9.32 -11.31 -3.31
CA ASP A 73 9.52 -10.63 -2.03
C ASP A 73 8.21 -10.06 -1.43
N ILE A 74 7.08 -10.16 -2.16
CA ILE A 74 5.76 -9.72 -1.70
C ILE A 74 5.27 -10.56 -0.50
N LEU A 75 5.62 -11.84 -0.46
CA LEU A 75 5.21 -12.76 0.60
C LEU A 75 6.35 -13.01 1.57
N PHE A 76 6.03 -13.08 2.86
CA PHE A 76 6.98 -13.55 3.86
C PHE A 76 7.18 -15.07 3.74
N PRO A 77 8.34 -15.61 4.16
CA PRO A 77 8.52 -17.06 4.21
C PRO A 77 7.58 -17.68 5.24
N LEU A 78 7.08 -18.88 4.93
CA LEU A 78 6.52 -19.77 5.95
C LEU A 78 7.64 -20.15 6.94
N PRO A 79 7.39 -20.12 8.25
CA PRO A 79 8.41 -20.49 9.23
C PRO A 79 8.88 -21.95 9.02
N GLU A 80 10.19 -22.16 8.99
CA GLU A 80 10.79 -23.48 8.74
C GLU A 80 10.31 -24.53 9.76
N SER A 81 10.15 -24.14 11.03
CA SER A 81 9.63 -25.04 12.07
C SER A 81 8.24 -25.59 11.73
N GLU A 82 7.37 -24.77 11.11
CA GLU A 82 6.03 -25.19 10.73
C GLU A 82 6.08 -26.15 9.52
N LEU A 83 6.98 -25.91 8.57
CA LEU A 83 7.20 -26.81 7.42
C LEU A 83 7.71 -28.19 7.86
N LEU A 84 8.59 -28.24 8.88
CA LEU A 84 9.10 -29.48 9.44
C LEU A 84 8.02 -30.25 10.22
N ILE A 85 7.16 -29.54 10.96
CA ILE A 85 6.06 -30.15 11.74
C ILE A 85 4.94 -30.65 10.82
N ASN A 86 4.62 -29.91 9.76
CA ASN A 86 3.53 -30.24 8.85
C ASN A 86 3.99 -30.23 7.39
N PRO A 87 4.38 -31.40 6.85
CA PRO A 87 4.77 -31.54 5.44
C PRO A 87 3.69 -31.13 4.42
N LEU A 88 2.41 -31.02 4.82
CA LEU A 88 1.34 -30.54 3.95
C LEU A 88 1.40 -29.02 3.67
N LEU A 89 2.25 -28.29 4.40
CA LEU A 89 2.52 -26.87 4.14
C LEU A 89 3.54 -26.65 3.01
N GLN A 90 4.13 -27.73 2.48
CA GLN A 90 4.99 -27.65 1.31
C GLN A 90 4.15 -27.44 0.02
N PRO A 91 4.69 -26.72 -0.99
CA PRO A 91 5.99 -26.08 -1.00
C PRO A 91 6.00 -24.75 -0.23
N GLN A 92 7.20 -24.31 0.15
CA GLN A 92 7.46 -22.94 0.60
C GLN A 92 6.96 -21.90 -0.43
N ASN A 93 6.72 -20.66 0.03
CA ASN A 93 6.45 -19.52 -0.84
C ASN A 93 7.60 -19.35 -1.86
N PRO A 94 7.30 -19.11 -3.15
CA PRO A 94 8.33 -18.96 -4.17
C PRO A 94 9.37 -17.90 -3.78
N GLY A 95 10.65 -18.19 -4.01
CA GLY A 95 11.76 -17.29 -3.68
C GLY A 95 12.41 -17.52 -2.30
N TYR A 96 11.87 -18.43 -1.49
CA TYR A 96 12.42 -18.85 -0.19
C TYR A 96 12.76 -20.34 -0.16
#